data_AF-A0A2E1JZD2-F1
#
_entry.id   AF-A0A2E1JZD2-F1
#
_cell.length_a   1.000
_cell.length_b   1.000
_cell.length_c   1.000
_cell.angle_alpha   90.00
_cell.angle_beta   90.00
_cell.angle_gamma   90.00
#
_symmetry.space_group_name_H-M   'P 1'
#
loop_
_entity.id
_entity.type
_entity.pdbx_description
1 polymer ?
#
loop_
_entity_poly.entity_id
_entity_poly.type
_entity_poly.pdbx_seq_one_letter_code
_entity_poly.pdbx_strand_id
1 'polypeptide(L)'
;MSFLQKSRKQLESAHDAYLSRRSNPKTHDMITSIVRSHDWNGDNNACKLLGQILAFAAEWQDYKMIEFLLNSEHCQVGIQLDNHTQDYNVLSGLIKNIDHNTINQTYQLITSVLFNAYTYRKNIDFNKPIHEYAQGVTSTSGGTLAHLCLHVIIARHLDATLLSLLINHKICRDDIDINRHDTNENSPLMIAIYAEDLNCTKCIINHMQSNLRRHRYPDDQTLRVKNILQKAKRMAESTQSQYDLSERSGGEKASIRNEIEAFINSQLIDLSFHTDVDESKSISDISFESNSQFGDIDMTEDYLEGFQSDEKCVSTTANETLSDDDTKEEQMFYGRTFK
;
A
#
# COMPACT_ATOMS: atom_id res chain seq x y z
N MET A 1 6.12 -39.11 17.21
CA MET A 1 5.66 -37.80 16.74
C MET A 1 5.71 -36.86 17.93
N SER A 2 6.42 -35.73 17.83
CA SER A 2 6.48 -34.78 18.95
C SER A 2 5.10 -34.20 19.22
N PHE A 3 4.86 -33.71 20.44
CA PHE A 3 3.60 -33.06 20.81
C PHE A 3 3.27 -31.91 19.84
N LEU A 4 4.26 -31.07 19.52
CA LEU A 4 4.13 -29.98 18.55
C LEU A 4 3.72 -30.47 17.14
N GLN A 5 4.28 -31.58 16.65
CA GLN A 5 3.88 -32.16 15.36
C GLN A 5 2.43 -32.62 15.36
N LYS A 6 1.92 -33.17 16.47
CA LYS A 6 0.52 -33.57 16.59
C LYS A 6 -0.40 -32.35 16.56
N SER A 7 -0.05 -31.30 17.31
CA SER A 7 -0.81 -30.05 17.37
C SER A 7 -0.82 -29.33 16.02
N ARG A 8 0.29 -29.36 15.27
CA ARG A 8 0.35 -28.82 13.90
C ARG A 8 -0.61 -29.56 12.96
N LYS A 9 -0.65 -30.89 13.00
CA LYS A 9 -1.62 -31.67 12.20
C LYS A 9 -3.08 -31.37 12.57
N GLN A 10 -3.34 -31.12 13.85
CA GLN A 10 -4.66 -30.67 14.30
C GLN A 10 -4.99 -29.28 13.76
N LEU A 11 -4.01 -28.35 13.76
CA LEU A 11 -4.17 -27.03 13.18
C LEU A 11 -4.43 -27.10 11.67
N GLU A 12 -3.68 -27.93 10.93
CA GLU A 12 -3.90 -28.19 9.49
C GLU A 12 -5.33 -28.70 9.24
N SER A 13 -5.79 -29.69 10.02
CA SER A 13 -7.15 -30.20 9.88
C SER A 13 -8.23 -29.16 10.25
N ALA A 14 -7.97 -28.31 11.26
CA ALA A 14 -8.88 -27.25 11.66
C ALA A 14 -8.92 -26.12 10.61
N HIS A 15 -7.77 -25.78 10.05
CA HIS A 15 -7.60 -24.85 8.93
C HIS A 15 -8.44 -25.32 7.72
N ASP A 16 -8.26 -26.56 7.27
CA ASP A 16 -8.99 -27.09 6.12
C ASP A 16 -10.51 -27.15 6.38
N ALA A 17 -10.90 -27.49 7.61
CA ALA A 17 -12.29 -27.44 8.04
C ALA A 17 -12.86 -26.01 8.05
N TYR A 18 -12.05 -25.00 8.38
CA TYR A 18 -12.47 -23.61 8.45
C TYR A 18 -12.65 -23.02 7.05
N LEU A 19 -11.69 -23.29 6.15
CA LEU A 19 -11.77 -22.86 4.75
C LEU A 19 -12.92 -23.55 4.00
N SER A 20 -13.25 -24.80 4.35
CA SER A 20 -14.34 -25.54 3.68
C SER A 20 -15.73 -25.25 4.25
N ARG A 21 -15.86 -24.89 5.53
CA ARG A 21 -17.15 -24.67 6.20
C ARG A 21 -17.14 -23.35 6.95
N ARG A 22 -17.68 -22.33 6.28
CA ARG A 22 -17.84 -20.96 6.80
C ARG A 22 -18.45 -20.97 8.20
N SER A 23 -17.80 -20.25 9.12
CA SER A 23 -18.35 -19.87 10.43
C SER A 23 -18.94 -21.03 11.25
N ASN A 24 -18.42 -22.26 11.08
CA ASN A 24 -18.83 -23.39 11.90
C ASN A 24 -18.30 -23.18 13.33
N PRO A 25 -19.18 -23.01 14.35
CA PRO A 25 -18.74 -22.74 15.71
C PRO A 25 -17.77 -23.79 16.26
N LYS A 26 -17.96 -25.07 15.87
CA LYS A 26 -17.07 -26.15 16.29
C LYS A 26 -15.64 -25.97 15.76
N THR A 27 -15.51 -25.47 14.52
CA THR A 27 -14.21 -25.22 13.93
C THR A 27 -13.55 -24.00 14.58
N HIS A 28 -14.34 -22.96 14.87
CA HIS A 28 -13.87 -21.78 15.60
C HIS A 28 -13.31 -22.16 16.98
N ASP A 29 -14.05 -22.96 17.75
CA ASP A 29 -13.64 -23.45 19.07
C ASP A 29 -12.38 -24.33 18.98
N MET A 30 -12.29 -25.18 17.94
CA MET A 30 -11.12 -26.01 17.68
C MET A 30 -9.88 -25.16 17.42
N ILE A 31 -9.95 -24.18 16.51
CA ILE A 31 -8.83 -23.27 16.23
C ILE A 31 -8.43 -22.51 17.50
N THR A 32 -9.41 -21.95 18.21
CA THR A 32 -9.18 -21.21 19.46
C THR A 32 -8.46 -22.05 20.50
N SER A 33 -8.91 -23.29 20.71
CA SER A 33 -8.30 -24.23 21.65
C SER A 33 -6.87 -24.62 21.24
N ILE A 34 -6.64 -24.84 19.94
CA ILE A 34 -5.30 -25.19 19.43
C ILE A 34 -4.35 -24.02 19.60
N VAL A 35 -4.75 -22.81 19.20
CA VAL A 35 -3.93 -21.59 19.32
C VAL A 35 -3.57 -21.30 20.77
N ARG A 36 -4.51 -21.42 21.71
CA ARG A 36 -4.26 -21.19 23.16
C ARG A 36 -3.34 -22.22 23.82
N SER A 37 -3.16 -23.39 23.21
CA SER A 37 -2.44 -24.49 23.86
C SER A 37 -0.93 -24.49 23.58
N HIS A 38 -0.44 -23.66 22.65
CA HIS A 38 0.95 -23.65 22.20
C HIS A 38 1.39 -22.26 21.78
N ASP A 39 2.66 -21.93 22.00
CA ASP A 39 3.29 -20.78 21.35
C ASP A 39 3.71 -21.15 19.92
N TRP A 40 3.14 -20.45 18.94
CA TRP A 40 3.34 -20.67 17.51
C TRP A 40 4.33 -19.67 16.90
N ASN A 41 4.80 -18.68 17.65
CA ASN A 41 5.62 -17.58 17.12
C ASN A 41 6.91 -18.05 16.41
N GLY A 42 7.45 -19.21 16.78
CA GLY A 42 8.63 -19.82 16.15
C GLY A 42 8.33 -20.88 15.07
N ASP A 43 7.06 -21.21 14.80
CA ASP A 43 6.68 -22.25 13.84
C ASP A 43 6.15 -21.65 12.54
N ASN A 44 7.04 -21.47 11.56
CA ASN A 44 6.73 -20.87 10.25
C ASN A 44 5.53 -21.51 9.55
N ASN A 45 5.33 -22.83 9.67
CA ASN A 45 4.22 -23.51 9.01
C ASN A 45 2.89 -23.21 9.70
N ALA A 46 2.86 -23.25 11.04
CA ALA A 46 1.68 -22.87 11.80
C ALA A 46 1.32 -21.39 11.57
N CYS A 47 2.32 -20.52 11.56
CA CYS A 47 2.18 -19.10 11.28
C CYS A 47 1.55 -18.81 9.91
N LYS A 48 1.96 -19.58 8.89
CA LYS A 48 1.37 -19.51 7.55
C LYS A 48 -0.09 -19.93 7.55
N LEU A 49 -0.43 -21.05 8.21
CA LEU A 49 -1.83 -21.52 8.32
C LEU A 49 -2.71 -20.51 9.07
N LEU A 50 -2.20 -19.91 10.15
CA LEU A 50 -2.92 -18.86 10.89
C LEU A 50 -3.09 -17.58 10.06
N GLY A 51 -2.11 -17.22 9.22
CA GLY A 51 -2.24 -16.15 8.23
C GLY A 51 -3.33 -16.42 7.20
N GLN A 52 -3.42 -17.66 6.71
CA GLN A 52 -4.49 -18.10 5.80
C GLN A 52 -5.87 -18.03 6.47
N ILE A 53 -5.99 -18.49 7.72
CA ILE A 53 -7.22 -18.36 8.51
C ILE A 53 -7.58 -16.89 8.70
N LEU A 54 -6.61 -16.03 9.02
CA LEU A 54 -6.84 -14.59 9.21
C LEU A 54 -7.33 -13.90 7.92
N ALA A 55 -6.70 -14.19 6.78
CA ALA A 55 -7.11 -13.65 5.48
C ALA A 55 -8.52 -14.13 5.10
N PHE A 56 -8.83 -15.40 5.32
CA PHE A 56 -10.15 -15.96 5.08
C PHE A 56 -11.20 -15.38 6.04
N ALA A 57 -10.87 -15.22 7.32
CA ALA A 57 -11.75 -14.59 8.30
C ALA A 57 -12.07 -13.13 7.91
N ALA A 58 -11.09 -12.38 7.40
CA ALA A 58 -11.30 -11.05 6.84
C ALA A 58 -12.22 -11.05 5.63
N GLU A 59 -12.04 -11.99 4.70
CA GLU A 59 -12.92 -12.14 3.54
C GLU A 59 -14.37 -12.46 3.94
N TRP A 60 -14.59 -13.25 4.99
CA TRP A 60 -15.93 -13.62 5.46
C TRP A 60 -16.46 -12.75 6.60
N GLN A 61 -15.78 -11.65 6.91
CA GLN A 61 -16.14 -10.75 8.02
C GLN A 61 -16.31 -11.48 9.37
N ASP A 62 -15.53 -12.55 9.61
CA ASP A 62 -15.48 -13.24 10.90
C ASP A 62 -14.62 -12.43 11.88
N TYR A 63 -15.14 -11.29 12.30
CA TYR A 63 -14.44 -10.32 13.15
C TYR A 63 -13.99 -10.93 14.47
N LYS A 64 -14.73 -11.89 15.02
CA LYS A 64 -14.35 -12.60 16.25
C LYS A 64 -13.06 -13.39 16.06
N MET A 65 -12.92 -14.09 14.95
CA MET A 65 -11.69 -14.82 14.65
C MET A 65 -10.52 -13.87 14.40
N ILE A 66 -10.75 -12.76 13.68
CA ILE A 66 -9.71 -11.74 13.42
C ILE A 66 -9.21 -11.15 14.74
N GLU A 67 -10.11 -10.68 15.60
CA GLU A 67 -9.77 -10.13 16.91
C GLU A 67 -9.07 -11.16 17.78
N PHE A 68 -9.52 -12.41 17.79
CA PHE A 68 -8.88 -13.48 18.54
C PHE A 68 -7.43 -13.70 18.10
N LEU A 69 -7.19 -13.83 16.78
CA LEU A 69 -5.86 -14.10 16.25
C LEU A 69 -4.91 -12.91 16.43
N LEU A 70 -5.37 -11.68 16.19
CA LEU A 70 -4.53 -10.48 16.35
C LEU A 70 -4.18 -10.22 17.82
N ASN A 71 -5.05 -10.58 18.76
CA ASN A 71 -4.82 -10.36 20.19
C ASN A 71 -4.22 -11.58 20.91
N SER A 72 -3.95 -12.68 20.22
CA SER A 72 -3.39 -13.88 20.86
C SER A 72 -1.87 -13.80 20.98
N GLU A 73 -1.37 -13.74 22.22
CA GLU A 73 0.07 -13.75 22.56
C GLU A 73 0.82 -14.94 21.94
N HIS A 74 0.10 -16.02 21.65
CA HIS A 74 0.62 -17.28 21.12
C HIS A 74 0.93 -17.25 19.61
N CYS A 75 0.52 -16.23 18.86
CA CYS A 75 0.76 -16.19 17.41
C CYS A 75 1.00 -14.79 16.83
N GLN A 76 1.01 -13.75 17.66
CA GLN A 76 1.24 -12.35 17.31
C GLN A 76 2.48 -12.10 16.44
N VAL A 77 3.63 -12.68 16.81
CA VAL A 77 4.91 -12.49 16.11
C VAL A 77 5.00 -13.41 14.90
N GLY A 78 4.14 -14.40 14.78
CA GLY A 78 4.25 -15.46 13.79
C GLY A 78 3.48 -15.19 12.51
N ILE A 79 2.22 -14.77 12.66
CA ILE A 79 1.23 -14.74 11.57
C ILE A 79 1.75 -14.02 10.32
N GLN A 80 1.66 -14.70 9.19
CA GLN A 80 1.91 -14.09 7.88
C GLN A 80 0.68 -13.28 7.46
N LEU A 81 0.82 -11.97 7.41
CA LEU A 81 -0.28 -11.08 7.00
C LEU A 81 -0.45 -11.06 5.49
N ASP A 82 0.63 -11.27 4.74
CA ASP A 82 0.60 -11.52 3.30
C ASP A 82 0.58 -13.02 3.02
N ASN A 83 -0.42 -13.46 2.27
CA ASN A 83 -0.53 -14.84 1.84
C ASN A 83 -0.01 -14.96 0.41
N HIS A 84 1.25 -15.39 0.23
CA HIS A 84 1.84 -15.56 -1.11
C HIS A 84 1.10 -16.58 -1.99
N THR A 85 0.24 -17.44 -1.41
CA THR A 85 -0.53 -18.44 -2.16
C THR A 85 -1.90 -17.97 -2.61
N GLN A 86 -2.34 -16.79 -2.17
CA GLN A 86 -3.62 -16.19 -2.57
C GLN A 86 -3.39 -14.77 -3.11
N ASP A 87 -4.25 -14.32 -4.00
CA ASP A 87 -4.17 -13.00 -4.60
C ASP A 87 -4.57 -11.87 -3.63
N TYR A 88 -4.87 -12.20 -2.37
CA TYR A 88 -5.33 -11.26 -1.35
C TYR A 88 -4.70 -11.56 0.02
N ASN A 89 -4.49 -10.48 0.77
CA ASN A 89 -4.07 -10.45 2.17
C ASN A 89 -5.27 -10.07 3.09
N VAL A 90 -5.03 -10.04 4.39
CA VAL A 90 -6.06 -9.66 5.39
C VAL A 90 -6.68 -8.28 5.13
N LEU A 91 -5.90 -7.30 4.66
CA LEU A 91 -6.41 -5.95 4.38
C LEU A 91 -7.35 -5.95 3.16
N SER A 92 -6.97 -6.64 2.08
CA SER A 92 -7.84 -6.77 0.92
C SER A 92 -9.14 -7.51 1.25
N GLY A 93 -9.11 -8.53 2.12
CA GLY A 93 -10.33 -9.21 2.58
C GLY A 93 -11.28 -8.27 3.35
N LEU A 94 -10.72 -7.46 4.26
CA LEU A 94 -11.46 -6.45 5.01
C LEU A 94 -12.07 -5.37 4.09
N ILE A 95 -11.26 -4.82 3.19
CA ILE A 95 -11.69 -3.77 2.25
C ILE A 95 -12.74 -4.33 1.28
N LYS A 96 -12.53 -5.53 0.72
CA LYS A 96 -13.43 -6.16 -0.25
C LYS A 96 -14.86 -6.29 0.25
N ASN A 97 -15.08 -6.46 1.55
CA ASN A 97 -16.41 -6.74 2.09
C ASN A 97 -17.01 -5.59 2.91
N ILE A 98 -16.31 -4.47 3.07
CA ILE A 98 -16.81 -3.33 3.85
C ILE A 98 -18.13 -2.75 3.30
N ASP A 99 -19.08 -2.44 4.18
CA ASP A 99 -20.32 -1.75 3.86
C ASP A 99 -20.66 -0.69 4.92
N HIS A 100 -21.75 0.05 4.74
CA HIS A 100 -22.16 1.10 5.70
C HIS A 100 -22.43 0.58 7.13
N ASN A 101 -22.82 -0.69 7.29
CA ASN A 101 -23.10 -1.26 8.61
C ASN A 101 -21.83 -1.70 9.34
N THR A 102 -20.79 -2.05 8.57
CA THR A 102 -19.54 -2.64 9.07
C THR A 102 -18.34 -1.70 8.97
N ILE A 103 -18.50 -0.50 8.41
CA ILE A 103 -17.42 0.45 8.12
C ILE A 103 -16.54 0.76 9.34
N ASN A 104 -17.17 1.09 10.48
CA ASN A 104 -16.46 1.45 11.70
C ASN A 104 -15.64 0.29 12.27
N GLN A 105 -16.23 -0.91 12.30
CA GLN A 105 -15.54 -2.11 12.75
C GLN A 105 -14.39 -2.46 11.81
N THR A 106 -14.60 -2.32 10.50
CA THR A 106 -13.58 -2.58 9.49
C THR A 106 -12.41 -1.60 9.63
N TYR A 107 -12.65 -0.31 9.89
CA TYR A 107 -11.59 0.67 10.12
C TYR A 107 -10.74 0.35 11.36
N GLN A 108 -11.39 -0.07 12.45
CA GLN A 108 -10.70 -0.50 13.66
C GLN A 108 -9.83 -1.73 13.41
N LEU A 109 -10.33 -2.70 12.64
CA LEU A 109 -9.57 -3.90 12.29
C LEU A 109 -8.42 -3.60 11.34
N ILE A 110 -8.60 -2.76 10.32
CA ILE A 110 -7.50 -2.31 9.45
C ILE A 110 -6.41 -1.66 10.30
N THR A 111 -6.77 -0.74 11.19
CA THR A 111 -5.82 -0.08 12.10
C THR A 111 -5.10 -1.09 12.99
N SER A 112 -5.83 -2.08 13.52
CA SER A 112 -5.27 -3.14 14.36
C SER A 112 -4.30 -4.04 13.60
N VAL A 113 -4.63 -4.42 12.36
CA VAL A 113 -3.74 -5.18 11.47
C VAL A 113 -2.47 -4.40 11.20
N LEU A 114 -2.60 -3.13 10.81
CA LEU A 114 -1.45 -2.27 10.53
C LEU A 114 -0.57 -2.13 11.79
N PHE A 115 -1.16 -1.83 12.94
CA PHE A 115 -0.42 -1.72 14.20
C PHE A 115 0.33 -3.01 14.56
N ASN A 116 -0.30 -4.17 14.41
CA ASN A 116 0.36 -5.47 14.60
C ASN A 116 1.51 -5.66 13.62
N ALA A 117 1.32 -5.28 12.35
CA ALA A 117 2.35 -5.39 11.34
C ALA A 117 3.60 -4.57 11.72
N TYR A 118 3.42 -3.34 12.18
CA TYR A 118 4.52 -2.51 12.65
C TYR A 118 5.17 -3.05 13.93
N THR A 119 4.35 -3.40 14.92
CA THR A 119 4.83 -3.86 16.24
C THR A 119 5.71 -5.11 16.10
N TYR A 120 5.30 -6.03 15.22
CA TYR A 120 6.01 -7.30 15.00
C TYR A 120 6.84 -7.34 13.73
N ARG A 121 7.10 -6.17 13.11
CA ARG A 121 7.90 -6.00 11.89
C ARG A 121 7.51 -6.98 10.77
N LYS A 122 6.21 -7.12 10.55
CA LYS A 122 5.65 -7.94 9.48
C LYS A 122 5.51 -7.12 8.21
N ASN A 123 5.97 -7.71 7.11
CA ASN A 123 5.78 -7.13 5.79
C ASN A 123 4.34 -7.43 5.31
N ILE A 124 3.68 -6.37 4.86
CA ILE A 124 2.45 -6.46 4.07
C ILE A 124 2.82 -5.91 2.70
N ASP A 125 2.70 -6.73 1.64
CA ASP A 125 2.85 -6.21 0.28
C ASP A 125 1.58 -5.45 -0.11
N PHE A 126 1.62 -4.12 0.03
CA PHE A 126 0.52 -3.24 -0.36
C PHE A 126 0.38 -3.08 -1.88
N ASN A 127 1.45 -3.39 -2.62
CA ASN A 127 1.53 -3.18 -4.06
C ASN A 127 1.31 -4.47 -4.85
N LYS A 128 1.16 -5.61 -4.17
CA LYS A 128 0.83 -6.89 -4.79
C LYS A 128 -0.38 -6.73 -5.73
N PRO A 129 -0.29 -7.21 -6.99
CA PRO A 129 -1.44 -7.29 -7.88
C PRO A 129 -2.56 -8.13 -7.26
N ILE A 130 -3.77 -7.59 -7.28
CA ILE A 130 -4.98 -8.26 -6.84
C ILE A 130 -5.78 -8.63 -8.10
N HIS A 131 -5.91 -9.92 -8.36
CA HIS A 131 -6.64 -10.43 -9.54
C HIS A 131 -8.09 -10.82 -9.22
N GLU A 132 -8.48 -10.79 -7.94
CA GLU A 132 -9.79 -11.27 -7.51
C GLU A 132 -10.87 -10.19 -7.61
N TYR A 133 -12.09 -10.61 -7.96
CA TYR A 133 -13.25 -9.73 -8.06
C TYR A 133 -13.86 -9.50 -6.68
N ALA A 134 -13.98 -8.23 -6.27
CA ALA A 134 -14.91 -7.87 -5.21
C ALA A 134 -16.36 -7.96 -5.73
N GLN A 135 -17.28 -8.54 -4.96
CA GLN A 135 -18.67 -8.67 -5.40
C GLN A 135 -19.28 -7.29 -5.67
N GLY A 136 -19.81 -7.11 -6.88
CA GLY A 136 -20.41 -5.83 -7.31
C GLY A 136 -19.41 -4.75 -7.69
N VAL A 137 -18.13 -5.08 -7.82
CA VAL A 137 -17.06 -4.14 -8.14
C VAL A 137 -16.52 -4.45 -9.54
N THR A 138 -16.40 -3.43 -10.39
CA THR A 138 -15.77 -3.57 -11.72
C THR A 138 -14.29 -3.94 -11.55
N SER A 139 -13.82 -4.85 -12.41
CA SER A 139 -12.50 -5.51 -12.37
C SER A 139 -11.38 -4.66 -11.76
N THR A 140 -10.80 -5.13 -10.65
CA THR A 140 -9.51 -4.62 -10.14
C THR A 140 -8.33 -5.29 -10.82
N SER A 141 -8.50 -5.92 -11.99
CA SER A 141 -7.52 -6.85 -12.60
C SER A 141 -6.10 -6.28 -12.55
N GLY A 142 -5.26 -6.89 -11.69
CA GLY A 142 -3.85 -6.53 -11.52
C GLY A 142 -3.58 -5.18 -10.83
N GLY A 143 -4.61 -4.53 -10.28
CA GLY A 143 -4.51 -3.35 -9.44
C GLY A 143 -3.96 -3.69 -8.04
N THR A 144 -3.49 -2.67 -7.34
CA THR A 144 -2.97 -2.76 -5.95
C THR A 144 -4.08 -2.64 -4.91
N LEU A 145 -3.73 -2.70 -3.62
CA LEU A 145 -4.67 -2.44 -2.53
C LEU A 145 -5.32 -1.06 -2.62
N ALA A 146 -4.60 -0.05 -3.12
CA ALA A 146 -5.14 1.30 -3.37
C ALA A 146 -6.22 1.30 -4.46
N HIS A 147 -6.03 0.49 -5.51
CA HIS A 147 -7.05 0.32 -6.57
C HIS A 147 -8.30 -0.33 -5.99
N LEU A 148 -8.14 -1.45 -5.27
CA LEU A 148 -9.27 -2.13 -4.61
C LEU A 148 -10.04 -1.17 -3.69
N CYS A 149 -9.33 -0.37 -2.90
CA CYS A 149 -9.93 0.63 -2.02
C CYS A 149 -10.81 1.63 -2.79
N LEU A 150 -10.29 2.20 -3.89
CA LEU A 150 -11.03 3.15 -4.72
C LEU A 150 -12.27 2.49 -5.33
N HIS A 151 -12.09 1.33 -5.96
CA HIS A 151 -13.17 0.61 -6.59
C HIS A 151 -14.31 0.27 -5.59
N VAL A 152 -13.97 -0.10 -4.36
CA VAL A 152 -14.93 -0.34 -3.29
C VAL A 152 -15.62 0.95 -2.84
N ILE A 153 -14.87 2.03 -2.64
CA ILE A 153 -15.42 3.35 -2.27
C ILE A 153 -16.46 3.79 -3.31
N ILE A 154 -16.09 3.72 -4.59
CA ILE A 154 -16.94 4.13 -5.70
C ILE A 154 -18.19 3.23 -5.80
N ALA A 155 -18.01 1.91 -5.81
CA ALA A 155 -19.09 0.95 -5.99
C ALA A 155 -20.11 0.98 -4.84
N ARG A 156 -19.67 1.35 -3.62
CA ARG A 156 -20.51 1.36 -2.41
C ARG A 156 -20.83 2.76 -1.91
N HIS A 157 -20.46 3.81 -2.64
CA HIS A 157 -20.64 5.21 -2.24
C HIS A 157 -20.14 5.49 -0.82
N LEU A 158 -18.98 4.93 -0.47
CA LEU A 158 -18.34 5.19 0.81
C LEU A 158 -17.60 6.53 0.76
N ASP A 159 -17.18 7.02 1.92
CA ASP A 159 -16.34 8.21 1.97
C ASP A 159 -14.85 7.87 1.70
N ALA A 160 -14.07 8.91 1.40
CA ALA A 160 -12.64 8.80 1.15
C ALA A 160 -11.79 8.52 2.42
N THR A 161 -12.41 8.37 3.60
CA THR A 161 -11.70 8.09 4.86
C THR A 161 -11.01 6.74 4.80
N LEU A 162 -11.58 5.74 4.12
CA LEU A 162 -10.93 4.44 3.95
C LEU A 162 -9.62 4.58 3.17
N LEU A 163 -9.64 5.35 2.08
CA LEU A 163 -8.45 5.61 1.28
C LEU A 163 -7.43 6.43 2.07
N SER A 164 -7.89 7.47 2.78
CA SER A 164 -7.03 8.31 3.62
C SER A 164 -6.38 7.50 4.74
N LEU A 165 -7.15 6.63 5.41
CA LEU A 165 -6.64 5.71 6.41
C LEU A 165 -5.51 4.87 5.80
N LEU A 166 -5.73 4.29 4.62
CA LEU A 166 -4.74 3.42 4.00
C LEU A 166 -3.47 4.18 3.58
N ILE A 167 -3.60 5.25 2.80
CA ILE A 167 -2.43 5.93 2.20
C ILE A 167 -1.74 6.88 3.17
N ASN A 168 -2.42 7.42 4.19
CA ASN A 168 -1.79 8.33 5.15
C ASN A 168 -1.38 7.66 6.46
N HIS A 169 -1.68 6.36 6.65
CA HIS A 169 -1.19 5.65 7.83
C HIS A 169 0.33 5.69 7.89
N LYS A 170 0.91 5.97 9.06
CA LYS A 170 2.36 6.07 9.25
C LYS A 170 3.15 4.84 8.76
N ILE A 171 2.49 3.68 8.74
CA ILE A 171 3.07 2.38 8.38
C ILE A 171 3.06 2.18 6.86
N CYS A 172 2.02 2.66 6.18
CA CYS A 172 1.83 2.37 4.76
C CYS A 172 2.26 3.54 3.86
N ARG A 173 2.35 4.76 4.42
CA ARG A 173 2.46 6.00 3.64
C ARG A 173 3.64 6.01 2.66
N ASP A 174 4.75 5.42 3.06
CA ASP A 174 5.98 5.43 2.25
C ASP A 174 6.09 4.16 1.37
N ASP A 175 5.29 3.12 1.65
CA ASP A 175 5.33 1.83 0.95
C ASP A 175 4.26 1.68 -0.15
N ILE A 176 3.15 2.42 -0.06
CA ILE A 176 2.07 2.34 -1.07
C ILE A 176 2.45 3.14 -2.32
N ASP A 177 2.55 2.45 -3.46
CA ASP A 177 2.71 3.08 -4.76
C ASP A 177 1.36 3.47 -5.36
N ILE A 178 0.95 4.70 -5.10
CA ILE A 178 -0.27 5.30 -5.69
C ILE A 178 -0.13 5.66 -7.18
N ASN A 179 1.03 5.42 -7.79
CA ASN A 179 1.28 5.65 -9.22
C ASN A 179 1.37 4.34 -10.01
N ARG A 180 1.26 3.19 -9.33
CA ARG A 180 1.17 1.89 -9.99
C ARG A 180 -0.06 1.85 -10.88
N HIS A 181 0.05 1.20 -12.02
CA HIS A 181 -1.07 1.02 -12.94
C HIS A 181 -1.64 -0.40 -12.82
N ASP A 182 -2.95 -0.53 -13.00
CA ASP A 182 -3.63 -1.82 -13.16
C ASP A 182 -3.42 -2.40 -14.58
N THR A 183 -4.08 -3.52 -14.91
CA THR A 183 -3.98 -4.11 -16.26
C THR A 183 -4.59 -3.25 -17.36
N ASN A 184 -5.40 -2.25 -17.01
CA ASN A 184 -6.01 -1.32 -17.94
C ASN A 184 -5.18 -0.03 -18.09
N GLU A 185 -3.95 -0.03 -17.57
CA GLU A 185 -3.06 1.13 -17.53
C GLU A 185 -3.66 2.34 -16.79
N ASN A 186 -4.56 2.10 -15.83
CA ASN A 186 -5.13 3.11 -14.97
C ASN A 186 -4.38 3.15 -13.64
N SER A 187 -3.95 4.33 -13.22
CA SER A 187 -3.48 4.54 -11.85
C SER A 187 -4.65 4.83 -10.90
N PRO A 188 -4.45 4.73 -9.57
CA PRO A 188 -5.44 5.13 -8.57
C PRO A 188 -5.99 6.54 -8.80
N LEU A 189 -5.14 7.50 -9.16
CA LEU A 189 -5.59 8.87 -9.46
C LEU A 189 -6.54 8.91 -10.67
N MET A 190 -6.25 8.13 -11.71
CA MET A 190 -7.07 8.07 -12.92
C MET A 190 -8.46 7.51 -12.60
N ILE A 191 -8.52 6.44 -11.80
CA ILE A 191 -9.78 5.84 -11.36
C ILE A 191 -10.62 6.86 -10.58
N ALA A 192 -10.02 7.60 -9.65
CA ALA A 192 -10.72 8.62 -8.87
C ALA A 192 -11.30 9.75 -9.76
N ILE A 193 -10.54 10.19 -10.77
CA ILE A 193 -10.98 11.23 -11.71
C ILE A 193 -12.10 10.72 -12.62
N TYR A 194 -11.96 9.51 -13.18
CA TYR A 194 -12.99 8.89 -14.03
C TYR A 194 -14.30 8.65 -13.26
N ALA A 195 -14.19 8.34 -11.97
CA ALA A 195 -15.34 8.18 -11.09
C ALA A 195 -15.94 9.51 -10.62
N GLU A 196 -15.35 10.64 -10.97
CA GLU A 196 -15.76 11.99 -10.53
C GLU A 196 -15.78 12.11 -8.99
N ASP A 197 -14.85 11.44 -8.31
CA ASP A 197 -14.74 11.51 -6.85
C ASP A 197 -13.69 12.54 -6.44
N LEU A 198 -14.18 13.76 -6.16
CA LEU A 198 -13.35 14.87 -5.72
C LEU A 198 -12.58 14.58 -4.42
N ASN A 199 -13.18 13.84 -3.48
CA ASN A 199 -12.58 13.58 -2.18
C ASN A 199 -11.45 12.58 -2.30
N CYS A 200 -11.65 11.49 -3.06
CA CYS A 200 -10.59 10.55 -3.38
C CYS A 200 -9.47 11.22 -4.17
N THR A 201 -9.81 12.06 -5.16
CA THR A 201 -8.82 12.81 -5.95
C THR A 201 -7.95 13.72 -5.08
N LYS A 202 -8.59 14.51 -4.19
CA LYS A 202 -7.88 15.36 -3.21
C LYS A 202 -6.99 14.54 -2.29
N CYS A 203 -7.49 13.39 -1.80
CA CYS A 203 -6.74 12.51 -0.91
C CYS A 203 -5.43 12.02 -1.56
N ILE A 204 -5.49 11.54 -2.80
CA ILE A 204 -4.33 11.02 -3.53
C ILE A 204 -3.31 12.12 -3.85
N ILE A 205 -3.77 13.28 -4.33
CA ILE A 205 -2.88 14.41 -4.66
C ILE A 205 -2.20 14.98 -3.41
N ASN A 206 -2.94 15.17 -2.32
CA ASN A 206 -2.36 15.62 -1.06
C ASN A 206 -1.31 14.64 -0.53
N HIS A 207 -1.52 13.34 -0.71
CA HIS A 207 -0.55 12.32 -0.37
C HIS A 207 0.73 12.43 -1.22
N MET A 208 0.62 12.55 -2.56
CA MET A 208 1.78 12.76 -3.45
C MET A 208 2.63 13.95 -3.00
N GLN A 209 1.99 15.08 -2.74
CA GLN A 209 2.70 16.30 -2.33
C GLN A 209 3.32 16.19 -0.95
N SER A 210 2.61 15.54 -0.02
CA SER A 210 3.13 15.30 1.32
C SER A 210 4.39 14.43 1.28
N ASN A 211 4.42 13.42 0.40
CA ASN A 211 5.60 12.58 0.20
C ASN A 211 6.74 13.37 -0.46
N LEU A 212 6.45 14.20 -1.48
CA LEU A 212 7.43 15.11 -2.08
C LEU A 212 8.13 16.00 -1.05
N ARG A 213 7.34 16.68 -0.20
CA ARG A 213 7.85 17.63 0.80
C ARG A 213 8.73 16.97 1.86
N ARG A 214 8.45 15.72 2.22
CA ARG A 214 9.15 15.02 3.31
C ARG A 214 10.53 14.54 2.93
N HIS A 215 10.67 14.04 1.70
CA HIS A 215 11.87 13.31 1.31
C HIS A 215 12.92 14.19 0.64
N ARG A 216 12.70 15.52 0.54
CA ARG A 216 13.55 16.47 -0.22
C ARG A 216 14.03 15.83 -1.52
N TYR A 217 13.10 15.26 -2.27
CA TYR A 217 13.49 14.50 -3.44
C TYR A 217 14.20 15.38 -4.47
N PRO A 218 15.16 14.81 -5.23
CA PRO A 218 15.76 15.49 -6.37
C PRO A 218 14.69 15.89 -7.40
N ASP A 219 15.02 16.87 -8.25
CA ASP A 219 14.16 17.48 -9.27
C ASP A 219 13.36 16.46 -10.12
N ASP A 220 13.88 15.25 -10.27
CA ASP A 220 13.26 14.13 -10.99
C ASP A 220 11.90 13.68 -10.41
N GLN A 221 11.72 13.63 -9.09
CA GLN A 221 10.43 13.24 -8.50
C GLN A 221 9.40 14.37 -8.60
N THR A 222 9.84 15.62 -8.45
CA THR A 222 8.99 16.80 -8.67
C THR A 222 8.49 16.81 -10.11
N LEU A 223 9.38 16.54 -11.09
CA LEU A 223 9.02 16.40 -12.49
C LEU A 223 8.05 15.24 -12.72
N ARG A 224 8.27 14.09 -12.08
CA ARG A 224 7.37 12.93 -12.17
C ARG A 224 5.97 13.27 -11.68
N VAL A 225 5.83 13.89 -10.50
CA VAL A 225 4.51 14.30 -9.97
C VAL A 225 3.87 15.36 -10.86
N LYS A 226 4.65 16.33 -11.38
CA LYS A 226 4.16 17.33 -12.35
C LYS A 226 3.59 16.66 -13.61
N ASN A 227 4.30 15.68 -14.17
CA ASN A 227 3.83 14.92 -15.33
C ASN A 227 2.55 14.13 -15.05
N ILE A 228 2.45 13.53 -13.86
CA ILE A 228 1.23 12.81 -13.41
C ILE A 228 0.05 13.78 -13.30
N LEU A 229 0.23 14.94 -12.67
CA LEU A 229 -0.80 15.96 -12.53
C LEU A 229 -1.21 16.57 -13.88
N GLN A 230 -0.27 16.75 -14.81
CA GLN A 230 -0.58 17.19 -16.18
C GLN A 230 -1.36 16.14 -16.97
N LYS A 231 -1.07 14.84 -16.78
CA LYS A 231 -1.88 13.75 -17.35
C LYS A 231 -3.29 13.76 -16.74
N ALA A 232 -3.39 13.89 -15.42
CA ALA A 232 -4.66 14.00 -14.70
C ALA A 232 -5.51 15.20 -15.15
N LYS A 233 -4.89 16.36 -15.37
CA LYS A 233 -5.56 17.55 -15.93
C LYS A 233 -6.17 17.26 -17.30
N ARG A 234 -5.36 16.74 -18.24
CA ARG A 234 -5.84 16.40 -19.60
C ARG A 234 -6.98 15.38 -19.56
N MET A 235 -6.95 14.47 -18.60
CA MET A 235 -8.04 13.51 -18.39
C MET A 235 -9.32 14.18 -17.89
N ALA A 236 -9.23 15.06 -16.89
CA ALA A 236 -10.39 15.82 -16.42
C ALA A 236 -11.04 16.65 -17.56
N GLU A 237 -10.22 17.35 -18.36
CA GLU A 237 -10.65 18.12 -19.54
C GLU A 237 -11.30 17.24 -20.63
N SER A 238 -10.71 16.09 -20.93
CA SER A 238 -11.25 15.16 -21.93
C SER A 238 -12.58 14.55 -21.48
N THR A 239 -12.73 14.26 -20.19
CA THR A 239 -13.97 13.70 -19.64
C THR A 239 -15.08 14.74 -19.74
N GLN A 240 -14.77 16.03 -19.53
CA GLN A 240 -15.68 17.16 -19.72
C GLN A 240 -16.22 17.24 -21.16
N SER A 241 -15.34 17.17 -22.15
CA SER A 241 -15.69 17.29 -23.58
C SER A 241 -16.68 16.21 -24.06
N GLN A 242 -16.64 15.00 -23.47
CA GLN A 242 -17.57 13.91 -23.83
C GLN A 242 -19.01 14.17 -23.34
N TYR A 243 -19.20 14.97 -22.30
CA TYR A 243 -20.50 15.20 -21.67
C TYR A 243 -21.20 16.47 -22.14
N ASP A 244 -20.45 17.49 -22.58
CA ASP A 244 -21.02 18.67 -23.22
C ASP A 244 -21.77 18.30 -24.52
N LEU A 245 -21.47 17.12 -25.09
CA LEU A 245 -22.19 16.50 -26.20
C LEU A 245 -23.46 15.73 -25.77
N SER A 246 -23.59 15.38 -24.49
CA SER A 246 -24.75 14.67 -23.92
C SER A 246 -25.59 15.63 -23.06
N GLU A 247 -26.38 16.50 -23.71
CA GLU A 247 -27.12 17.64 -23.13
C GLU A 247 -28.16 17.33 -22.02
N ARG A 248 -28.20 16.13 -21.44
CA ARG A 248 -29.27 15.73 -20.50
C ARG A 248 -28.67 15.18 -19.21
N SER A 249 -28.72 15.99 -18.13
CA SER A 249 -28.50 15.66 -16.70
C SER A 249 -27.16 16.05 -16.02
N GLY A 250 -26.25 16.80 -16.66
CA GLY A 250 -24.87 16.95 -16.18
C GLY A 250 -24.51 18.04 -15.16
N GLY A 251 -25.44 18.83 -14.59
CA GLY A 251 -25.09 20.04 -13.83
C GLY A 251 -24.17 19.80 -12.61
N GLU A 252 -24.50 18.83 -11.77
CA GLU A 252 -23.72 18.50 -10.56
C GLU A 252 -22.38 17.84 -10.92
N LYS A 253 -22.38 16.92 -11.88
CA LYS A 253 -21.16 16.25 -12.36
C LYS A 253 -20.19 17.22 -13.02
N ALA A 254 -20.69 18.16 -13.82
CA ALA A 254 -19.88 19.23 -14.41
C ALA A 254 -19.27 20.12 -13.31
N SER A 255 -20.04 20.45 -12.27
CA SER A 255 -19.51 21.19 -11.11
C SER A 255 -18.35 20.45 -10.43
N ILE A 256 -18.54 19.16 -10.13
CA ILE A 256 -17.50 18.34 -9.48
C ILE A 256 -16.24 18.25 -10.34
N ARG A 257 -16.37 18.10 -11.66
CA ARG A 257 -15.21 18.07 -12.57
C ARG A 257 -14.47 19.39 -12.61
N ASN A 258 -15.19 20.51 -12.69
CA ASN A 258 -14.59 21.83 -12.63
C ASN A 258 -13.84 22.02 -11.31
N GLU A 259 -14.35 21.50 -10.20
CA GLU A 259 -13.66 21.50 -8.91
C GLU A 259 -12.42 20.60 -8.91
N ILE A 260 -12.48 19.41 -9.51
CA ILE A 260 -11.31 18.54 -9.69
C ILE A 260 -10.23 19.23 -10.51
N GLU A 261 -10.60 19.82 -11.65
CA GLU A 261 -9.68 20.51 -12.54
C GLU A 261 -9.05 21.74 -11.88
N ALA A 262 -9.88 22.58 -11.24
CA ALA A 262 -9.42 23.74 -10.48
C ALA A 262 -8.44 23.33 -9.38
N PHE A 263 -8.74 22.23 -8.68
CA PHE A 263 -7.85 21.69 -7.66
C PHE A 263 -6.52 21.23 -8.28
N ILE A 264 -6.53 20.40 -9.33
CA ILE A 264 -5.30 19.95 -10.01
C ILE A 264 -4.47 21.14 -10.50
N ASN A 265 -5.11 22.16 -11.09
CA ASN A 265 -4.45 23.38 -11.53
C ASN A 265 -3.77 24.12 -10.37
N SER A 266 -4.44 24.27 -9.23
CA SER A 266 -3.83 24.89 -8.05
C SER A 266 -2.58 24.14 -7.58
N GLN A 267 -2.63 22.80 -7.60
CA GLN A 267 -1.51 21.96 -7.16
C GLN A 267 -0.33 21.99 -8.15
N LEU A 268 -0.59 22.14 -9.45
CA LEU A 268 0.45 22.36 -10.47
C LEU A 268 1.15 23.71 -10.32
N ILE A 269 0.39 24.76 -9.97
CA ILE A 269 0.93 26.09 -9.69
C ILE A 269 1.84 26.05 -8.48
N ASP A 270 1.39 25.43 -7.38
CA ASP A 270 2.18 25.29 -6.15
C ASP A 270 3.52 24.57 -6.38
N LEU A 271 3.54 23.52 -7.22
CA LEU A 271 4.77 22.81 -7.57
C LEU A 271 5.75 23.65 -8.40
N SER A 272 5.23 24.57 -9.23
CA SER A 272 6.07 25.41 -10.10
C SER A 272 6.77 26.52 -9.29
N PHE A 273 6.14 27.03 -8.23
CA PHE A 273 6.78 27.99 -7.33
C PHE A 273 7.93 27.37 -6.50
N HIS A 274 7.96 26.05 -6.34
CA HIS A 274 9.03 25.38 -5.61
C HIS A 274 10.27 25.11 -6.45
N THR A 275 10.16 25.00 -7.78
CA THR A 275 11.31 24.78 -8.67
C THR A 275 12.10 26.07 -8.94
N ASP A 276 11.42 27.22 -9.00
CA ASP A 276 12.06 28.47 -9.43
C ASP A 276 12.87 29.17 -8.31
N VAL A 277 12.64 28.79 -7.05
CA VAL A 277 13.30 29.44 -5.89
C VAL A 277 14.72 28.91 -5.65
N ASP A 278 15.02 27.65 -5.98
CA ASP A 278 16.36 27.07 -5.76
C ASP A 278 17.38 27.43 -6.85
N GLU A 279 16.95 27.79 -8.07
CA GLU A 279 17.86 28.31 -9.10
C GLU A 279 18.40 29.72 -8.78
N SER A 280 17.73 30.47 -7.90
CA SER A 280 18.17 31.83 -7.53
C SER A 280 19.29 31.89 -6.49
N LYS A 281 19.70 30.74 -5.92
CA LYS A 281 20.76 30.66 -4.90
C LYS A 281 22.13 30.18 -5.39
N SER A 282 22.29 29.86 -6.67
CA SER A 282 23.58 29.42 -7.24
C SER A 282 24.32 30.47 -8.06
N ILE A 283 23.80 31.70 -8.18
CA ILE A 283 24.48 32.81 -8.89
C ILE A 283 25.15 33.75 -7.89
N SER A 284 26.10 33.23 -7.11
CA SER A 284 27.04 34.07 -6.38
C SER A 284 28.37 33.35 -6.17
N ASP A 285 28.97 32.83 -7.24
CA ASP A 285 30.41 32.52 -7.32
C ASP A 285 30.78 32.32 -8.80
N ILE A 286 30.74 33.41 -9.59
CA ILE A 286 31.48 33.48 -10.86
C ILE A 286 32.57 34.52 -10.63
N SER A 287 33.71 34.06 -10.11
CA SER A 287 34.97 34.80 -10.24
C SER A 287 35.46 34.65 -11.69
N PHE A 288 35.54 35.77 -12.37
CA PHE A 288 36.27 35.94 -13.63
C PHE A 288 37.73 35.54 -13.43
N GLU A 289 38.15 34.42 -14.02
CA GLU A 289 39.55 34.23 -14.42
C GLU A 289 39.61 33.95 -15.92
N SER A 290 39.99 34.99 -16.64
CA SER A 290 40.46 34.93 -18.01
C SER A 290 41.79 34.18 -18.06
N ASN A 291 41.85 33.06 -18.79
CA ASN A 291 43.08 32.62 -19.42
C ASN A 291 42.82 31.93 -20.75
N SER A 292 43.28 32.60 -21.79
CA SER A 292 43.46 32.09 -23.14
C SER A 292 44.63 31.10 -23.18
N GLN A 293 44.41 29.90 -23.72
CA GLN A 293 45.47 29.25 -24.51
C GLN A 293 44.93 28.19 -25.48
N PHE A 294 45.47 28.28 -26.69
CA PHE A 294 45.28 27.47 -27.88
C PHE A 294 45.50 25.97 -27.67
N GLY A 295 44.84 25.15 -28.49
CA GLY A 295 45.25 23.79 -28.79
C GLY A 295 44.19 22.99 -29.55
N ASP A 296 44.19 23.12 -30.89
CA ASP A 296 43.62 22.11 -31.79
C ASP A 296 44.28 20.75 -31.55
N ILE A 297 43.53 19.65 -31.63
CA ILE A 297 43.94 18.37 -32.27
C ILE A 297 42.69 17.49 -32.48
N ASP A 298 42.76 16.80 -33.61
CA ASP A 298 41.74 16.12 -34.38
C ASP A 298 41.72 14.58 -34.12
N MET A 299 40.55 13.98 -34.37
CA MET A 299 40.19 12.59 -34.75
C MET A 299 40.89 11.33 -34.17
N THR A 300 40.08 10.34 -33.76
CA THR A 300 39.99 8.91 -34.22
C THR A 300 39.22 8.08 -33.17
N GLU A 301 38.06 7.47 -33.49
CA GLU A 301 37.80 6.15 -34.11
C GLU A 301 38.13 4.92 -33.23
N ASP A 302 37.09 4.11 -33.03
CA ASP A 302 37.01 2.68 -32.67
C ASP A 302 37.57 2.15 -31.33
N TYR A 303 36.72 1.42 -30.58
CA TYR A 303 36.91 -0.01 -30.30
C TYR A 303 35.65 -0.63 -29.65
N LEU A 304 35.03 -1.54 -30.39
CA LEU A 304 34.11 -2.58 -29.94
C LEU A 304 34.93 -3.77 -29.39
N GLU A 305 34.56 -4.28 -28.22
CA GLU A 305 34.72 -5.68 -27.73
C GLU A 305 34.23 -5.67 -26.26
N GLY A 306 33.29 -6.47 -25.76
CA GLY A 306 32.87 -7.80 -26.15
C GLY A 306 33.47 -8.83 -25.20
N PHE A 307 33.00 -8.97 -23.95
CA PHE A 307 33.26 -10.17 -23.14
C PHE A 307 32.10 -10.49 -22.19
N GLN A 308 31.42 -11.60 -22.52
CA GLN A 308 30.71 -12.46 -21.57
C GLN A 308 31.73 -13.36 -20.88
N SER A 309 31.60 -13.57 -19.57
CA SER A 309 31.76 -14.90 -18.96
C SER A 309 31.33 -14.88 -17.50
N ASP A 310 30.44 -15.81 -17.19
CA ASP A 310 30.08 -16.29 -15.86
C ASP A 310 31.32 -16.62 -15.02
N GLU A 311 31.28 -16.35 -13.71
CA GLU A 311 31.72 -17.35 -12.73
C GLU A 311 31.24 -17.03 -11.29
N LYS A 312 30.48 -18.00 -10.76
CA LYS A 312 30.44 -18.51 -9.38
C LYS A 312 31.09 -17.64 -8.30
N CYS A 313 30.26 -17.12 -7.38
CA CYS A 313 30.74 -16.78 -6.04
C CYS A 313 30.27 -17.80 -5.01
N VAL A 314 31.28 -18.39 -4.39
CA VAL A 314 31.27 -19.34 -3.29
C VAL A 314 30.87 -18.63 -2.00
N SER A 315 30.03 -19.30 -1.23
CA SER A 315 29.66 -19.00 0.15
C SER A 315 30.86 -18.72 1.05
N THR A 316 30.88 -17.59 1.75
CA THR A 316 31.73 -17.38 2.92
C THR A 316 30.85 -16.96 4.10
N THR A 317 30.70 -17.86 5.06
CA THR A 317 30.17 -17.59 6.39
C THR A 317 31.18 -16.78 7.18
N ALA A 318 30.81 -15.57 7.58
CA ALA A 318 31.51 -14.80 8.60
C ALA A 318 30.52 -14.52 9.73
N ASN A 319 30.83 -15.08 10.90
CA ASN A 319 30.26 -14.73 12.19
C ASN A 319 30.71 -13.31 12.53
N GLU A 320 29.77 -12.41 12.78
CA GLU A 320 30.03 -11.18 13.52
C GLU A 320 29.08 -11.11 14.72
N THR A 321 29.68 -11.35 15.88
CA THR A 321 29.24 -10.92 17.21
C THR A 321 29.56 -9.44 17.40
N LEU A 322 28.54 -8.60 17.54
CA LEU A 322 28.59 -7.24 18.10
C LEU A 322 27.21 -6.99 18.73
N SER A 323 27.10 -7.10 20.06
CA SER A 323 27.31 -6.05 21.07
C SER A 323 26.02 -5.27 21.35
N ASP A 324 25.43 -5.60 22.50
CA ASP A 324 24.45 -4.80 23.21
C ASP A 324 25.01 -3.40 23.49
N ASP A 325 24.31 -2.35 23.04
CA ASP A 325 23.94 -1.20 23.87
C ASP A 325 23.09 -0.22 23.04
N ASP A 326 22.26 0.55 23.75
CA ASP A 326 21.42 1.66 23.27
C ASP A 326 20.07 1.33 22.62
N THR A 327 19.10 0.94 23.45
CA THR A 327 17.70 1.43 23.34
C THR A 327 16.97 1.30 24.67
N LYS A 328 17.11 2.30 25.55
CA LYS A 328 16.18 2.54 26.66
C LYS A 328 15.89 4.03 26.80
N GLU A 329 14.99 4.51 25.97
CA GLU A 329 14.14 5.66 26.29
C GLU A 329 12.82 5.51 25.52
N GLU A 330 11.73 5.91 26.18
CA GLU A 330 10.32 5.84 25.73
C GLU A 330 9.56 4.51 25.93
N GLN A 331 9.49 4.04 27.18
CA GLN A 331 8.28 3.43 27.71
C GLN A 331 7.55 4.42 28.60
N MET A 332 6.57 5.15 28.06
CA MET A 332 5.58 5.88 28.85
C MET A 332 4.23 5.94 28.12
N PHE A 333 3.20 5.42 28.80
CA PHE A 333 1.75 5.54 28.53
C PHE A 333 1.26 4.85 27.23
N TYR A 334 0.45 3.79 27.26
CA TYR A 334 -0.91 3.73 27.82
C TYR A 334 -1.20 2.35 28.44
N GLY A 335 -1.46 2.34 29.75
CA GLY A 335 -2.24 1.27 30.38
C GLY A 335 -3.66 1.78 30.63
N ARG A 336 -4.67 1.07 30.14
CA ARG A 336 -5.80 0.51 30.91
C ARG A 336 -7.07 0.29 30.08
N THR A 337 -7.42 -1.00 30.01
CA THR A 337 -8.74 -1.62 30.27
C THR A 337 -9.97 -1.11 29.53
N PHE A 338 -10.55 -1.98 28.69
CA PHE A 338 -11.99 -2.13 28.60
C PHE A 338 -12.41 -3.45 29.26
N LYS A 339 -13.42 -3.34 30.12
CA LYS A 339 -14.13 -4.45 30.77
C LYS A 339 -15.04 -5.16 29.77
#